data_AF-A0AAU6QT79-F1
#
_entry.id   AF-A0AAU6QT79-F1
#
_cell.length_a   1.000
_cell.length_b   1.000
_cell.length_c   1.000
_cell.angle_alpha   90.00
_cell.angle_beta   90.00
_cell.angle_gamma   90.00
#
_symmetry.space_group_name_H-M   'P 1'
#
loop_
_entity.id
_entity.type
_entity.pdbx_description
1 polymer ?
#
loop_
_entity_poly.entity_id
_entity_poly.type
_entity_poly.pdbx_seq_one_letter_code
_entity_poly.pdbx_strand_id
1 'polypeptide(L)'
;MLNEALASAETVAAQLTDTSRVEALAARLAEQPRHVALTVARGSSDHAASYFASLTMSRIGVPVASLPMSVATLQQAPLRVRDQLALAFSQSGKSPDLVGTMQALRNAGALTVAAVNAPSSPLADACEWHLPLVAGPELSVAATKSYIAMLSISAQLVAHWQQDEALLGALRTLPDALRTAGKLDWSKAIDELRGIERMIVIGRGLGLAIAQEAALKLKETSGIQAEAFSSAEVRHGPMELIDRDYPLLVFAPRGPEQAGLLQLARDMQARGARVLLAAPDDVPEASLPLATTAHAALDPIAAILSFYVMAAGLAAARGRNPDAPRHLNKVTETH
;
A
#
# COMPACT_ATOMS: atom_id res chain seq x y z
N MET A 1 1.72 -12.58 -11.73
CA MET A 1 0.83 -11.61 -11.08
C MET A 1 -0.29 -12.31 -10.32
N LEU A 2 -1.26 -12.97 -10.98
CA LEU A 2 -2.43 -13.56 -10.28
C LEU A 2 -2.02 -14.58 -9.20
N ASN A 3 -1.19 -15.56 -9.57
CA ASN A 3 -0.69 -16.57 -8.61
C ASN A 3 0.08 -15.93 -7.45
N GLU A 4 0.84 -14.87 -7.71
CA GLU A 4 1.59 -14.16 -6.67
C GLU A 4 0.67 -13.34 -5.77
N ALA A 5 -0.37 -12.70 -6.32
CA ALA A 5 -1.38 -12.02 -5.53
C ALA A 5 -2.09 -13.01 -4.60
N LEU A 6 -2.52 -14.17 -5.12
CA LEU A 6 -3.18 -15.19 -4.32
C LEU A 6 -2.28 -15.79 -3.22
N ALA A 7 -0.96 -15.85 -3.45
CA ALA A 7 0.03 -16.29 -2.45
C ALA A 7 0.30 -15.26 -1.33
N SER A 8 -0.40 -14.12 -1.32
CA SER A 8 -0.23 -13.09 -0.28
C SER A 8 -0.67 -13.58 1.10
N ALA A 9 -1.70 -14.43 1.17
CA ALA A 9 -2.16 -15.01 2.43
C ALA A 9 -1.06 -15.87 3.08
N GLU A 10 -0.41 -16.73 2.29
CA GLU A 10 0.69 -17.59 2.72
C GLU A 10 1.94 -16.75 3.06
N THR A 11 2.19 -15.68 2.31
CA THR A 11 3.28 -14.73 2.61
C THR A 11 3.08 -14.08 3.98
N VAL A 12 1.88 -13.57 4.26
CA VAL A 12 1.57 -12.97 5.57
C VAL A 12 1.60 -14.01 6.68
N ALA A 13 1.09 -15.22 6.44
CA ALA A 13 1.21 -16.32 7.39
C ALA A 13 2.68 -16.64 7.72
N ALA A 14 3.56 -16.63 6.71
CA ALA A 14 4.99 -16.83 6.90
C ALA A 14 5.65 -15.70 7.73
N GLN A 15 5.28 -14.43 7.50
CA GLN A 15 5.73 -13.31 8.33
C GLN A 15 5.39 -13.51 9.81
N LEU A 16 4.19 -14.03 10.08
CA LEU A 16 3.70 -14.24 11.45
C LEU A 16 4.32 -15.45 12.17
N THR A 17 5.12 -16.28 11.47
CA THR A 17 5.83 -17.40 12.12
C THR A 17 7.02 -16.94 12.96
N ASP A 18 7.61 -15.79 12.64
CA ASP A 18 8.69 -15.17 13.40
C ASP A 18 8.56 -13.65 13.39
N THR A 19 8.03 -13.13 14.49
CA THR A 19 7.85 -11.69 14.74
C THR A 19 8.99 -11.09 15.56
N SER A 20 10.01 -11.87 15.93
CA SER A 20 11.05 -11.48 16.90
C SER A 20 11.77 -10.16 16.55
N ARG A 21 12.08 -9.96 15.26
CA ARG A 21 12.72 -8.73 14.78
C ARG A 21 11.79 -7.52 14.84
N VAL A 22 10.50 -7.72 14.54
CA VAL A 22 9.49 -6.66 14.62
C VAL A 22 9.28 -6.26 16.09
N GLU A 23 9.17 -7.25 16.98
CA GLU A 23 9.06 -7.05 18.43
C GLU A 23 10.28 -6.33 19.01
N ALA A 24 11.49 -6.76 18.65
CA ALA A 24 12.71 -6.13 19.12
C ALA A 24 12.84 -4.67 18.63
N LEU A 25 12.48 -4.40 17.37
CA LEU A 25 12.45 -3.02 16.87
C LEU A 25 11.38 -2.19 17.57
N ALA A 26 10.18 -2.74 17.78
CA ALA A 26 9.11 -2.06 18.49
C ALA A 26 9.50 -1.70 19.93
N ALA A 27 10.18 -2.61 20.64
CA ALA A 27 10.75 -2.33 21.96
C ALA A 27 11.77 -1.19 21.90
N ARG A 28 12.68 -1.21 20.92
CA ARG A 28 13.66 -0.13 20.69
C ARG A 28 13.00 1.22 20.34
N LEU A 29 11.86 1.20 19.66
CA LEU A 29 11.08 2.39 19.35
C LEU A 29 10.33 2.93 20.59
N ALA A 30 9.94 2.05 21.52
CA ALA A 30 9.26 2.43 22.76
C ALA A 30 10.22 3.03 23.82
N GLU A 31 11.52 2.71 23.77
CA GLU A 31 12.52 3.23 24.73
C GLU A 31 12.68 4.77 24.70
N GLN A 32 12.43 5.40 23.56
CA GLN A 32 12.62 6.84 23.39
C GLN A 32 11.52 7.44 22.52
N PRO A 33 10.95 8.59 22.91
CA PRO A 33 9.94 9.25 22.09
C PRO A 33 10.53 9.63 20.73
N ARG A 34 9.80 9.32 19.67
CA ARG A 34 10.14 9.73 18.31
C ARG A 34 9.29 10.94 17.96
N HIS A 35 9.94 12.05 17.57
CA HIS A 35 9.21 13.27 17.25
C HIS A 35 8.69 13.26 15.80
N VAL A 36 9.43 12.62 14.90
CA VAL A 36 9.09 12.43 13.49
C VAL A 36 9.63 11.07 13.03
N ALA A 37 8.93 10.42 12.11
CA ALA A 37 9.47 9.34 11.30
C ALA A 37 9.56 9.74 9.83
N LEU A 38 10.50 9.15 9.12
CA LEU A 38 10.72 9.35 7.69
C LEU A 38 10.47 8.03 6.96
N THR A 39 9.81 8.10 5.82
CA THR A 39 9.73 6.97 4.89
C THR A 39 10.53 7.24 3.62
N VAL A 40 11.14 6.18 3.08
CA VAL A 40 11.92 6.27 1.84
C VAL A 40 11.57 5.08 0.94
N ALA A 41 10.95 5.35 -0.21
CA ALA A 41 10.47 4.30 -1.11
C ALA A 41 10.22 4.82 -2.53
N ARG A 42 9.84 3.93 -3.45
CA ARG A 42 9.38 4.26 -4.81
C ARG A 42 8.21 3.36 -5.22
N GLY A 43 7.33 3.88 -6.07
CA GLY A 43 6.24 3.11 -6.70
C GLY A 43 5.34 2.44 -5.66
N SER A 44 5.01 1.15 -5.87
CA SER A 44 4.18 0.39 -4.93
C SER A 44 4.73 0.42 -3.49
N SER A 45 6.06 0.41 -3.30
CA SER A 45 6.64 0.53 -1.96
C SER A 45 6.36 1.88 -1.30
N ASP A 46 6.18 2.96 -2.07
CA ASP A 46 5.85 4.29 -1.55
C ASP A 46 4.35 4.42 -1.19
N HIS A 47 3.49 3.68 -1.88
CA HIS A 47 2.10 3.50 -1.44
C HIS A 47 2.04 2.71 -0.12
N ALA A 48 2.92 1.72 0.08
CA ALA A 48 3.01 1.00 1.36
C ALA A 48 3.54 1.90 2.48
N ALA A 49 4.51 2.77 2.16
CA ALA A 49 4.98 3.82 3.06
C ALA A 49 3.85 4.77 3.46
N SER A 50 2.94 5.11 2.54
CA SER A 50 1.78 5.96 2.83
C SER A 50 0.77 5.30 3.78
N TYR A 51 0.60 3.97 3.68
CA TYR A 51 -0.18 3.20 4.66
C TYR A 51 0.49 3.21 6.04
N PHE A 52 1.80 2.92 6.13
CA PHE A 52 2.57 3.02 7.37
C PHE A 52 2.44 4.41 8.00
N ALA A 53 2.64 5.46 7.21
CA ALA A 53 2.54 6.85 7.65
C ALA A 53 1.17 7.15 8.29
N SER A 54 0.09 6.80 7.60
CA SER A 54 -1.28 6.99 8.08
C SER A 54 -1.57 6.19 9.35
N LEU A 55 -1.11 4.93 9.41
CA LEU A 55 -1.34 4.06 10.56
C LEU A 55 -0.55 4.54 11.79
N THR A 56 0.73 4.87 11.63
CA THR A 56 1.57 5.40 12.70
C THR A 56 1.05 6.73 13.23
N MET A 57 0.67 7.65 12.35
CA MET A 57 0.10 8.95 12.77
C MET A 57 -1.20 8.77 13.56
N SER A 58 -2.10 7.90 13.09
CA SER A 58 -3.41 7.70 13.74
C SER A 58 -3.36 6.89 15.04
N ARG A 59 -2.36 6.01 15.21
CA ARG A 59 -2.27 5.09 16.36
C ARG A 59 -1.21 5.48 17.38
N ILE A 60 -0.05 5.93 16.92
CA ILE A 60 1.08 6.30 17.78
C ILE A 60 1.15 7.81 17.98
N GLY A 61 0.64 8.60 17.03
CA GLY A 61 0.70 10.06 17.08
C GLY A 61 2.04 10.65 16.62
N VAL A 62 2.91 9.85 16.01
CA VAL A 62 4.18 10.31 15.44
C VAL A 62 3.96 10.77 14.00
N PRO A 63 4.21 12.06 13.66
CA PRO A 63 4.20 12.54 12.30
C PRO A 63 5.15 11.73 11.41
N VAL A 64 4.69 11.37 10.21
CA VAL A 64 5.51 10.64 9.24
C VAL A 64 5.60 11.44 7.94
N ALA A 65 6.82 11.70 7.47
CA ALA A 65 7.07 12.41 6.22
C ALA A 65 7.75 11.49 5.20
N SER A 66 7.25 11.48 3.97
CA SER A 66 7.98 10.87 2.85
C SER A 66 9.16 11.76 2.47
N LEU A 67 10.36 11.19 2.42
CA LEU A 67 11.58 11.92 2.12
C LEU A 67 11.90 11.83 0.62
N PRO A 68 11.95 12.96 -0.11
CA PRO A 68 12.45 12.98 -1.47
C PRO A 68 13.94 12.62 -1.48
N MET A 69 14.27 11.45 -2.03
CA MET A 69 15.64 10.92 -2.01
C MET A 69 16.69 11.86 -2.61
N SER A 70 16.31 12.67 -3.61
CA SER A 70 17.19 13.65 -4.24
C SER A 70 17.76 14.69 -3.26
N VAL A 71 17.05 14.97 -2.17
CA VAL A 71 17.55 15.85 -1.10
C VAL A 71 18.79 15.26 -0.42
N ALA A 72 18.84 13.94 -0.27
CA ALA A 72 19.99 13.24 0.30
C ALA A 72 21.06 12.92 -0.77
N THR A 73 20.66 12.42 -1.94
CA THR A 73 21.62 11.88 -2.92
C THR A 73 22.20 12.92 -3.87
N LEU A 74 21.38 13.87 -4.34
CA LEU A 74 21.83 14.89 -5.31
C LEU A 74 22.23 16.20 -4.61
N GLN A 75 21.42 16.66 -3.66
CA GLN A 75 21.67 17.92 -2.96
C GLN A 75 22.60 17.75 -1.75
N GLN A 76 22.75 16.52 -1.26
CA GLN A 76 23.54 16.20 -0.07
C GLN A 76 23.19 17.12 1.12
N ALA A 77 21.90 17.39 1.28
CA ALA A 77 21.42 18.36 2.24
C ALA A 77 21.78 17.94 3.69
N PRO A 78 22.06 18.90 4.59
CA PRO A 78 22.42 18.61 5.98
C PRO A 78 21.17 18.28 6.82
N LEU A 79 20.58 17.11 6.55
CA LEU A 79 19.36 16.62 7.21
C LEU A 79 19.57 16.46 8.72
N ARG A 80 18.69 17.08 9.52
CA ARG A 80 18.71 16.98 10.99
C ARG A 80 17.75 15.90 11.45
N VAL A 81 18.24 14.65 11.44
CA VAL A 81 17.43 13.44 11.64
C VAL A 81 17.90 12.58 12.80
N ARG A 82 18.78 13.12 13.64
CA ARG A 82 19.29 12.40 14.81
C ARG A 82 18.14 11.88 15.67
N ASP A 83 18.23 10.60 16.04
CA ASP A 83 17.27 9.86 16.85
C ASP A 83 15.86 9.75 16.23
N GLN A 84 15.66 10.18 14.97
CA GLN A 84 14.42 9.96 14.23
C GLN A 84 14.42 8.58 13.59
N LEU A 85 13.24 8.00 13.41
CA LEU A 85 13.07 6.77 12.64
C LEU A 85 13.14 7.08 11.15
N ALA A 86 13.92 6.32 10.39
CA ALA A 86 13.88 6.28 8.94
C ALA A 86 13.59 4.85 8.47
N LEU A 87 12.44 4.63 7.84
CA LEU A 87 11.98 3.33 7.37
C LEU A 87 11.94 3.30 5.84
N ALA A 88 12.80 2.47 5.25
CA ALA A 88 12.78 2.20 3.83
C ALA A 88 11.91 0.98 3.50
N PHE A 89 11.14 1.07 2.43
CA PHE A 89 10.39 -0.05 1.86
C PHE A 89 10.95 -0.41 0.49
N SER A 90 11.28 -1.69 0.29
CA SER A 90 11.78 -2.15 -1.02
C SER A 90 11.54 -3.62 -1.27
N GLN A 91 11.11 -3.97 -2.47
CA GLN A 91 11.08 -5.37 -2.90
C GLN A 91 12.52 -5.89 -3.10
N SER A 92 13.33 -5.20 -3.90
CA SER A 92 14.65 -5.69 -4.31
C SER A 92 15.79 -5.27 -3.40
N GLY A 93 15.67 -4.12 -2.73
CA GLY A 93 16.73 -3.53 -1.92
C GLY A 93 17.97 -3.07 -2.72
N LYS A 94 17.83 -2.87 -4.04
CA LYS A 94 18.97 -2.61 -4.95
C LYS A 94 19.07 -1.18 -5.49
N SER A 95 18.02 -0.35 -5.33
CA SER A 95 18.02 1.00 -5.90
C SER A 95 19.14 1.87 -5.29
N PRO A 96 20.10 2.36 -6.08
CA PRO A 96 21.23 3.15 -5.55
C PRO A 96 20.79 4.40 -4.79
N ASP A 97 19.74 5.10 -5.28
CA ASP A 97 19.18 6.26 -4.60
C ASP A 97 18.64 5.93 -3.22
N LEU A 98 17.96 4.78 -3.10
CA LEU A 98 17.38 4.33 -1.84
C LEU A 98 18.49 3.96 -0.85
N VAL A 99 19.48 3.19 -1.31
CA VAL A 99 20.66 2.79 -0.51
C VAL A 99 21.44 4.02 -0.05
N GLY A 100 21.75 4.94 -0.97
CA GLY A 100 22.48 6.17 -0.68
C GLY A 100 21.74 7.08 0.30
N THR A 101 20.42 7.22 0.15
CA THR A 101 19.58 7.98 1.09
C THR A 101 19.63 7.37 2.49
N MET A 102 19.43 6.06 2.62
CA MET A 102 19.45 5.41 3.93
C MET A 102 20.83 5.47 4.59
N GLN A 103 21.91 5.34 3.80
CA GLN A 103 23.27 5.53 4.32
C GLN A 103 23.50 6.97 4.82
N ALA A 104 23.02 7.98 4.09
CA ALA A 104 23.11 9.37 4.51
C ALA A 104 22.34 9.65 5.81
N LEU A 105 21.13 9.09 5.94
CA LEU A 105 20.32 9.21 7.16
C LEU A 105 20.98 8.52 8.36
N ARG A 106 21.57 7.34 8.16
CA ARG A 106 22.33 6.64 9.19
C ARG A 106 23.53 7.47 9.65
N ASN A 107 24.31 8.02 8.71
CA ASN A 107 25.45 8.87 9.01
C ASN A 107 25.04 10.16 9.76
N ALA A 108 23.82 10.66 9.52
CA ALA A 108 23.23 11.80 10.24
C ALA A 108 22.62 11.44 11.62
N GLY A 109 22.68 10.15 12.02
CA GLY A 109 22.24 9.67 13.33
C GLY A 109 20.78 9.22 13.41
N ALA A 110 20.11 8.97 12.28
CA ALA A 110 18.77 8.37 12.29
C ALA A 110 18.83 6.88 12.63
N LEU A 111 17.79 6.38 13.29
CA LEU A 111 17.53 4.95 13.42
C LEU A 111 17.01 4.44 12.07
N THR A 112 17.84 3.70 11.33
CA THR A 112 17.54 3.27 9.97
C THR A 112 17.05 1.83 9.91
N VAL A 113 15.93 1.62 9.23
CA VAL A 113 15.26 0.33 9.12
C VAL A 113 14.94 0.04 7.65
N ALA A 114 15.23 -1.17 7.19
CA ALA A 114 14.84 -1.65 5.86
C ALA A 114 13.75 -2.74 5.95
N ALA A 115 12.53 -2.45 5.51
CA ALA A 115 11.52 -3.46 5.21
C ALA A 115 11.76 -3.99 3.80
N VAL A 116 12.40 -5.16 3.69
CA VAL A 116 12.96 -5.65 2.43
C VAL A 116 12.76 -7.15 2.21
N ASN A 117 12.48 -7.57 0.97
CA ASN A 117 12.27 -8.99 0.66
C ASN A 117 13.60 -9.75 0.46
N ALA A 118 14.66 -9.05 0.06
CA ALA A 118 16.02 -9.58 -0.04
C ALA A 118 16.86 -9.15 1.18
N PRO A 119 16.99 -9.99 2.22
CA PRO A 119 17.67 -9.61 3.47
C PRO A 119 19.19 -9.44 3.33
N SER A 120 19.80 -9.94 2.25
CA SER A 120 21.21 -9.74 1.90
C SER A 120 21.41 -8.68 0.81
N SER A 121 20.48 -7.72 0.71
CA SER A 121 20.55 -6.65 -0.28
C SER A 121 21.39 -5.45 0.21
N PRO A 122 21.93 -4.62 -0.70
CA PRO A 122 22.65 -3.41 -0.32
C PRO A 122 21.86 -2.49 0.62
N LEU A 123 20.53 -2.44 0.48
CA LEU A 123 19.67 -1.67 1.38
C LEU A 123 19.67 -2.21 2.81
N ALA A 124 19.64 -3.55 2.96
CA ALA A 124 19.69 -4.18 4.27
C ALA A 124 21.03 -3.89 4.97
N ASP A 125 22.13 -3.90 4.23
CA ASP A 125 23.47 -3.60 4.75
C ASP A 125 23.64 -2.12 5.13
N ALA A 126 23.00 -1.21 4.38
CA ALA A 126 23.05 0.22 4.64
C ALA A 126 22.31 0.62 5.94
N CYS A 127 21.29 -0.15 6.35
CA CYS A 127 20.46 0.15 7.52
C CYS A 127 20.98 -0.51 8.80
N GLU A 128 20.60 0.03 9.96
CA GLU A 128 20.89 -0.58 11.27
C GLU A 128 20.02 -1.81 11.53
N TRP A 129 18.75 -1.75 11.12
CA TRP A 129 17.77 -2.82 11.24
C TRP A 129 17.23 -3.23 9.88
N HIS A 130 16.82 -4.49 9.77
CA HIS A 130 16.00 -4.95 8.64
C HIS A 130 14.86 -5.84 9.10
N LEU A 131 13.72 -5.67 8.44
CA LEU A 131 12.49 -6.42 8.62
C LEU A 131 12.25 -7.23 7.34
N PRO A 132 12.46 -8.56 7.36
CA PRO A 132 12.32 -9.38 6.17
C PRO A 132 10.86 -9.51 5.76
N LEU A 133 10.56 -9.24 4.48
CA LEU A 133 9.18 -9.37 3.96
C LEU A 133 8.75 -10.82 3.73
N VAL A 134 9.71 -11.74 3.58
CA VAL A 134 9.50 -13.18 3.32
C VAL A 134 8.46 -13.51 2.24
N ALA A 135 8.30 -12.64 1.25
CA ALA A 135 7.40 -12.84 0.11
C ALA A 135 7.94 -13.84 -0.92
N GLY A 136 9.20 -14.28 -0.76
CA GLY A 136 9.87 -15.15 -1.71
C GLY A 136 10.05 -14.49 -3.09
N PRO A 137 10.37 -15.25 -4.14
CA PRO A 137 10.49 -14.72 -5.50
C PRO A 137 9.16 -14.15 -6.00
N GLU A 138 9.16 -12.93 -6.50
CA GLU A 138 8.01 -12.29 -7.15
C GLU A 138 8.42 -11.95 -8.58
N LEU A 139 8.10 -12.80 -9.55
CA LEU A 139 8.53 -12.75 -10.95
C LEU A 139 7.81 -11.69 -11.77
N SER A 140 6.51 -11.45 -11.51
CA SER A 140 5.75 -10.38 -12.17
C SER A 140 6.43 -9.02 -11.96
N VAL A 141 6.45 -8.20 -13.01
CA VAL A 141 6.89 -6.80 -12.91
C VAL A 141 5.95 -6.01 -12.00
N ALA A 142 4.64 -6.26 -12.12
CA ALA A 142 3.65 -5.66 -11.22
C ALA A 142 3.71 -6.36 -9.85
N ALA A 143 4.24 -5.66 -8.85
CA ALA A 143 4.28 -6.11 -7.46
C ALA A 143 2.88 -6.37 -6.88
N THR A 144 2.73 -7.43 -6.09
CA THR A 144 1.47 -7.80 -5.41
C THR A 144 1.70 -8.26 -3.99
N LYS A 145 2.23 -9.47 -3.79
CA LYS A 145 2.49 -10.04 -2.45
C LYS A 145 3.54 -9.27 -1.68
N SER A 146 4.54 -8.68 -2.35
CA SER A 146 5.52 -7.85 -1.67
C SER A 146 4.90 -6.56 -1.11
N TYR A 147 3.94 -5.96 -1.83
CA TYR A 147 3.17 -4.82 -1.32
C TYR A 147 2.33 -5.21 -0.09
N ILE A 148 1.58 -6.32 -0.15
CA ILE A 148 0.78 -6.80 0.99
C ILE A 148 1.68 -7.14 2.19
N ALA A 149 2.84 -7.76 1.96
CA ALA A 149 3.83 -8.02 3.00
C ALA A 149 4.36 -6.74 3.67
N MET A 150 4.55 -5.65 2.91
CA MET A 150 4.93 -4.35 3.46
C MET A 150 3.81 -3.73 4.31
N LEU A 151 2.55 -3.86 3.89
CA LEU A 151 1.42 -3.40 4.71
C LEU A 151 1.30 -4.21 6.01
N SER A 152 1.41 -5.54 5.92
CA SER A 152 1.34 -6.41 7.09
C SER A 152 2.45 -6.13 8.08
N ILE A 153 3.71 -6.02 7.63
CA ILE A 153 4.84 -5.76 8.55
C ILE A 153 4.75 -4.36 9.17
N SER A 154 4.19 -3.39 8.45
CA SER A 154 3.88 -2.06 8.99
C SER A 154 2.85 -2.14 10.11
N ALA A 155 1.78 -2.91 9.91
CA ALA A 155 0.75 -3.13 10.92
C ALA A 155 1.29 -3.90 12.13
N GLN A 156 2.13 -4.93 11.92
CA GLN A 156 2.80 -5.65 13.01
C GLN A 156 3.69 -4.72 13.83
N LEU A 157 4.51 -3.89 13.18
CA LEU A 157 5.39 -2.93 13.85
C LEU A 157 4.59 -1.94 14.69
N VAL A 158 3.53 -1.35 14.14
CA VAL A 158 2.67 -0.41 14.88
C VAL A 158 1.94 -1.10 16.02
N ALA A 159 1.43 -2.33 15.83
CA ALA A 159 0.72 -3.07 16.86
C ALA A 159 1.63 -3.38 18.07
N HIS A 160 2.86 -3.84 17.80
CA HIS A 160 3.84 -4.08 18.87
C HIS A 160 4.34 -2.78 19.51
N TRP A 161 4.53 -1.71 18.72
CA TRP A 161 4.96 -0.41 19.25
C TRP A 161 3.89 0.20 20.17
N GLN A 162 2.61 0.04 19.84
CA GLN A 162 1.49 0.50 20.66
C GLN A 162 1.14 -0.46 21.81
N GLN A 163 1.58 -1.72 21.74
CA GLN A 163 1.06 -2.81 22.56
C GLN A 163 -0.46 -3.00 22.39
N ASP A 164 -0.95 -2.87 21.15
CA ASP A 164 -2.38 -3.02 20.80
C ASP A 164 -2.75 -4.50 20.63
N GLU A 165 -3.21 -5.14 21.70
CA GLU A 165 -3.62 -6.55 21.72
C GLU A 165 -4.76 -6.87 20.73
N ALA A 166 -5.64 -5.90 20.45
CA ALA A 166 -6.73 -6.12 19.50
C ALA A 166 -6.19 -6.20 18.07
N LEU A 167 -5.27 -5.29 17.70
CA LEU A 167 -4.61 -5.33 16.40
C LEU A 167 -3.69 -6.55 16.26
N LEU A 168 -2.94 -6.92 17.32
CA LEU A 168 -2.13 -8.13 17.35
C LEU A 168 -2.98 -9.41 17.17
N GLY A 169 -4.11 -9.49 17.86
CA GLY A 169 -5.07 -10.58 17.69
C GLY A 169 -5.62 -10.67 16.26
N ALA A 170 -5.94 -9.52 15.66
CA ALA A 170 -6.44 -9.45 14.29
C ALA A 170 -5.39 -9.80 13.23
N LEU A 171 -4.12 -9.50 13.47
CA LEU A 171 -3.02 -9.89 12.58
C LEU A 171 -2.92 -11.41 12.44
N ARG A 172 -3.17 -12.18 13.50
CA ARG A 172 -3.14 -13.65 13.46
C ARG A 172 -4.19 -14.25 12.51
N THR A 173 -5.34 -13.59 12.33
CA THR A 173 -6.42 -14.04 11.45
C THR A 173 -6.43 -13.34 10.08
N LEU A 174 -5.52 -12.39 9.86
CA LEU A 174 -5.37 -11.69 8.58
C LEU A 174 -5.15 -12.63 7.38
N PRO A 175 -4.35 -13.73 7.48
CA PRO A 175 -4.22 -14.69 6.38
C PRO A 175 -5.57 -15.26 5.91
N ASP A 176 -6.49 -15.56 6.82
CA ASP A 176 -7.81 -16.11 6.47
C ASP A 176 -8.67 -15.06 5.76
N ALA A 177 -8.65 -13.81 6.25
CA ALA A 177 -9.32 -12.71 5.58
C ALA A 177 -8.77 -12.48 4.16
N LEU A 178 -7.46 -12.63 3.95
CA LEU A 178 -6.84 -12.57 2.62
C LEU A 178 -7.30 -13.72 1.71
N ARG A 179 -7.39 -14.95 2.23
CA ARG A 179 -7.94 -16.08 1.44
C ARG A 179 -9.38 -15.84 1.02
N THR A 180 -10.18 -15.21 1.87
CA THR A 180 -11.54 -14.78 1.53
C THR A 180 -11.53 -13.68 0.47
N ALA A 181 -10.72 -12.63 0.67
CA ALA A 181 -10.60 -11.50 -0.26
C ALA A 181 -10.19 -11.94 -1.67
N GLY A 182 -9.27 -12.91 -1.79
CA GLY A 182 -8.83 -13.47 -3.07
C GLY A 182 -9.88 -14.29 -3.83
N LYS A 183 -11.04 -14.57 -3.22
CA LYS A 183 -12.16 -15.30 -3.82
C LYS A 183 -13.38 -14.42 -4.11
N LEU A 184 -13.35 -13.15 -3.70
CA LEU A 184 -14.47 -12.23 -3.94
C LEU A 184 -14.65 -11.97 -5.43
N ASP A 185 -15.91 -11.93 -5.86
CA ASP A 185 -16.24 -11.71 -7.25
C ASP A 185 -16.28 -10.22 -7.57
N TRP A 186 -15.31 -9.79 -8.38
CA TRP A 186 -15.21 -8.44 -8.93
C TRP A 186 -15.36 -8.44 -10.46
N SER A 187 -15.98 -9.47 -11.05
CA SER A 187 -16.22 -9.60 -12.50
C SER A 187 -16.95 -8.40 -13.09
N LYS A 188 -17.91 -7.81 -12.35
CA LYS A 188 -18.59 -6.57 -12.73
C LYS A 188 -17.61 -5.44 -13.07
N ALA A 189 -16.54 -5.26 -12.29
CA ALA A 189 -15.53 -4.25 -12.58
C ALA A 189 -14.75 -4.56 -13.87
N ILE A 190 -14.52 -5.84 -14.19
CA ILE A 190 -13.84 -6.23 -15.44
C ILE A 190 -14.69 -5.79 -16.63
N ASP A 191 -16.00 -6.05 -16.60
CA ASP A 191 -16.91 -5.71 -17.70
C ASP A 191 -17.06 -4.19 -17.87
N GLU A 192 -17.20 -3.46 -16.76
CA GLU A 192 -17.35 -1.99 -16.77
C GLU A 192 -16.05 -1.28 -17.19
N LEU A 193 -14.87 -1.84 -16.88
CA LEU A 193 -13.57 -1.20 -17.15
C LEU A 193 -12.89 -1.67 -18.44
N ARG A 194 -13.40 -2.71 -19.12
CA ARG A 194 -12.76 -3.28 -20.33
C ARG A 194 -12.57 -2.26 -21.45
N GLY A 195 -13.51 -1.34 -21.61
CA GLY A 195 -13.48 -0.29 -22.64
C GLY A 195 -12.98 1.07 -22.16
N ILE A 196 -12.58 1.20 -20.88
CA ILE A 196 -12.23 2.48 -20.28
C ILE A 196 -10.78 2.86 -20.58
N GLU A 197 -10.53 4.14 -20.83
CA GLU A 197 -9.18 4.67 -21.04
C GLU A 197 -8.67 5.51 -19.88
N ARG A 198 -9.57 6.19 -19.16
CA ARG A 198 -9.25 7.08 -18.04
C ARG A 198 -10.24 6.91 -16.91
N MET A 199 -9.77 6.98 -15.67
CA MET A 199 -10.63 6.87 -14.50
C MET A 199 -10.01 7.51 -13.26
N ILE A 200 -10.83 7.72 -12.25
CA ILE A 200 -10.38 8.14 -10.92
C ILE A 200 -10.58 6.98 -9.92
N VAL A 201 -9.56 6.78 -9.08
CA VAL A 201 -9.62 5.86 -7.94
C VAL A 201 -9.62 6.69 -6.66
N ILE A 202 -10.57 6.45 -5.77
CA ILE A 202 -10.77 7.26 -4.57
C ILE A 202 -10.55 6.41 -3.33
N GLY A 203 -9.81 6.98 -2.38
CA GLY A 203 -9.67 6.46 -1.02
C GLY A 203 -9.55 7.60 -0.01
N ARG A 204 -9.49 7.27 1.27
CA ARG A 204 -9.22 8.23 2.36
C ARG A 204 -8.59 7.50 3.55
N GLY A 205 -7.79 8.20 4.34
CA GLY A 205 -7.06 7.59 5.46
C GLY A 205 -6.19 6.44 4.96
N LEU A 206 -6.24 5.29 5.63
CA LEU A 206 -5.53 4.07 5.21
C LEU A 206 -5.93 3.59 3.80
N GLY A 207 -7.16 3.88 3.37
CA GLY A 207 -7.64 3.53 2.03
C GLY A 207 -7.01 4.35 0.90
N LEU A 208 -6.36 5.50 1.19
CA LEU A 208 -5.68 6.29 0.17
C LEU A 208 -4.49 5.55 -0.44
N ALA A 209 -3.70 4.86 0.40
CA ALA A 209 -2.61 4.00 -0.07
C ALA A 209 -3.11 2.92 -1.04
N ILE A 210 -4.29 2.36 -0.79
CA ILE A 210 -4.92 1.36 -1.65
C ILE A 210 -5.37 1.98 -2.97
N ALA A 211 -5.96 3.17 -2.95
CA ALA A 211 -6.36 3.88 -4.16
C ALA A 211 -5.15 4.23 -5.03
N GLN A 212 -4.05 4.68 -4.43
CA GLN A 212 -2.79 4.97 -5.12
C GLN A 212 -2.20 3.72 -5.77
N GLU A 213 -2.18 2.60 -5.05
CA GLU A 213 -1.69 1.33 -5.59
C GLU A 213 -2.56 0.78 -6.71
N ALA A 214 -3.88 0.83 -6.52
CA ALA A 214 -4.82 0.39 -7.55
C ALA A 214 -4.69 1.23 -8.83
N ALA A 215 -4.59 2.56 -8.70
CA ALA A 215 -4.35 3.46 -9.83
C ALA A 215 -3.00 3.19 -10.51
N LEU A 216 -1.96 2.79 -9.78
CA LEU A 216 -0.69 2.39 -10.39
C LEU A 216 -0.85 1.09 -11.17
N LYS A 217 -1.44 0.04 -10.59
CA LYS A 217 -1.62 -1.23 -11.32
C LYS A 217 -2.53 -1.11 -12.54
N LEU A 218 -3.56 -0.27 -12.49
CA LEU A 218 -4.40 -0.01 -13.67
C LEU A 218 -3.59 0.59 -14.83
N LYS A 219 -2.62 1.46 -14.54
CA LYS A 219 -1.68 1.97 -15.55
C LYS A 219 -0.76 0.86 -16.07
N GLU A 220 -0.13 0.13 -15.17
CA GLU A 220 0.89 -0.86 -15.52
C GLU A 220 0.30 -2.07 -16.26
N THR A 221 -0.74 -2.68 -15.73
CA THR A 221 -1.25 -3.98 -16.22
C THR A 221 -2.33 -3.82 -17.28
N SER A 222 -3.14 -2.76 -17.16
CA SER A 222 -4.33 -2.56 -17.99
C SER A 222 -4.20 -1.38 -18.95
N GLY A 223 -3.18 -0.53 -18.80
CA GLY A 223 -2.94 0.68 -19.59
C GLY A 223 -4.10 1.66 -19.55
N ILE A 224 -4.76 1.75 -18.40
CA ILE A 224 -5.78 2.75 -18.11
C ILE A 224 -5.09 3.93 -17.41
N GLN A 225 -5.33 5.15 -17.88
CA GLN A 225 -4.90 6.37 -17.21
C GLN A 225 -5.75 6.57 -15.94
N ALA A 226 -5.36 5.88 -14.88
CA ALA A 226 -6.03 5.93 -13.59
C ALA A 226 -5.32 6.92 -12.66
N GLU A 227 -6.04 7.85 -12.05
CA GLU A 227 -5.48 8.79 -11.07
C GLU A 227 -6.08 8.54 -9.68
N ALA A 228 -5.25 8.57 -8.64
CA ALA A 228 -5.71 8.35 -7.29
C ALA A 228 -5.90 9.69 -6.57
N PHE A 229 -7.06 9.86 -5.93
CA PHE A 229 -7.35 11.04 -5.12
C PHE A 229 -7.85 10.68 -3.73
N SER A 230 -7.47 11.51 -2.76
CA SER A 230 -8.18 11.56 -1.49
C SER A 230 -9.61 12.02 -1.73
N SER A 231 -10.57 11.37 -1.08
CA SER A 231 -11.97 11.80 -1.14
C SER A 231 -12.18 13.22 -0.60
N ALA A 232 -11.25 13.74 0.20
CA ALA A 232 -11.25 15.13 0.68
C ALA A 232 -10.80 16.11 -0.42
N GLU A 233 -9.89 15.70 -1.30
CA GLU A 233 -9.28 16.53 -2.34
C GLU A 233 -10.03 16.49 -3.66
N VAL A 234 -10.91 15.50 -3.88
CA VAL A 234 -11.64 15.35 -5.15
C VAL A 234 -12.46 16.59 -5.50
N ARG A 235 -12.97 17.33 -4.50
CA ARG A 235 -13.74 18.57 -4.69
C ARG A 235 -12.87 19.78 -5.04
N HIS A 236 -11.55 19.68 -4.87
CA HIS A 236 -10.60 20.77 -5.05
C HIS A 236 -9.92 20.75 -6.43
N GLY A 237 -10.67 20.38 -7.48
CA GLY A 237 -10.19 20.34 -8.86
C GLY A 237 -10.63 19.09 -9.63
N PRO A 238 -10.33 17.87 -9.14
CA PRO A 238 -10.62 16.62 -9.88
C PRO A 238 -12.10 16.45 -10.24
N MET A 239 -13.01 17.03 -9.46
CA MET A 239 -14.45 17.03 -9.69
C MET A 239 -14.86 17.56 -11.06
N GLU A 240 -14.07 18.44 -11.65
CA GLU A 240 -14.30 19.01 -12.98
C GLU A 240 -14.24 17.95 -14.09
N LEU A 241 -13.45 16.88 -13.89
CA LEU A 241 -13.34 15.78 -14.84
C LEU A 241 -14.51 14.80 -14.74
N ILE A 242 -15.22 14.81 -13.60
CA ILE A 242 -16.29 13.86 -13.31
C ILE A 242 -17.60 14.39 -13.90
N ASP A 243 -17.87 13.95 -15.12
CA ASP A 243 -19.12 14.14 -15.84
C ASP A 243 -19.92 12.81 -15.93
N ARG A 244 -21.05 12.83 -16.63
CA ARG A 244 -21.86 11.66 -16.94
C ARG A 244 -21.00 10.55 -17.52
N ASP A 245 -21.28 9.32 -17.08
CA ASP A 245 -20.59 8.11 -17.49
C ASP A 245 -19.10 8.01 -17.11
N TYR A 246 -18.53 9.01 -16.40
CA TYR A 246 -17.14 8.96 -15.97
C TYR A 246 -16.91 7.83 -14.95
N PRO A 247 -15.94 6.92 -15.16
CA PRO A 247 -15.72 5.78 -14.28
C PRO A 247 -14.95 6.17 -13.01
N LEU A 248 -15.48 5.76 -11.86
CA LEU A 248 -14.84 5.90 -10.56
C LEU A 248 -14.77 4.55 -9.85
N LEU A 249 -13.62 4.25 -9.25
CA LEU A 249 -13.49 3.18 -8.28
C LEU A 249 -13.33 3.80 -6.89
N VAL A 250 -14.27 3.57 -5.99
CA VAL A 250 -14.25 4.12 -4.63
C VAL A 250 -14.00 2.98 -3.64
N PHE A 251 -12.89 3.03 -2.91
CA PHE A 251 -12.64 2.13 -1.78
C PHE A 251 -13.20 2.73 -0.49
N ALA A 252 -14.20 2.05 0.10
CA ALA A 252 -14.85 2.43 1.35
C ALA A 252 -14.81 1.29 2.39
N PRO A 253 -13.60 0.87 2.85
CA PRO A 253 -13.46 -0.08 3.95
C PRO A 253 -14.01 0.52 5.26
N ARG A 254 -14.19 -0.31 6.30
CA ARG A 254 -14.63 0.17 7.61
C ARG A 254 -13.61 1.15 8.20
N GLY A 255 -14.10 2.15 8.92
CA GLY A 255 -13.29 3.15 9.60
C GLY A 255 -13.99 4.51 9.67
N PRO A 256 -13.36 5.50 10.32
CA PRO A 256 -13.91 6.84 10.47
C PRO A 256 -14.27 7.52 9.14
N GLU A 257 -13.56 7.17 8.06
CA GLU A 257 -13.72 7.77 6.74
C GLU A 257 -14.87 7.19 5.92
N GLN A 258 -15.40 6.01 6.29
CA GLN A 258 -16.32 5.24 5.46
C GLN A 258 -17.57 6.03 5.10
N ALA A 259 -18.22 6.66 6.08
CA ALA A 259 -19.46 7.42 5.85
C ALA A 259 -19.26 8.54 4.81
N GLY A 260 -18.11 9.22 4.84
CA GLY A 260 -17.78 10.26 3.86
C GLY A 260 -17.53 9.71 2.46
N LEU A 261 -16.93 8.53 2.35
CA LEU A 261 -16.70 7.83 1.08
C LEU A 261 -18.02 7.33 0.46
N LEU A 262 -18.92 6.77 1.28
CA LEU A 262 -20.25 6.36 0.86
C LEU A 262 -21.09 7.56 0.39
N GLN A 263 -21.04 8.67 1.12
CA GLN A 263 -21.73 9.88 0.70
C GLN A 263 -21.18 10.41 -0.62
N LEU A 264 -19.86 10.44 -0.79
CA LEU A 264 -19.26 10.84 -2.05
C LEU A 264 -19.69 9.92 -3.21
N ALA A 265 -19.73 8.60 -3.00
CA ALA A 265 -20.19 7.66 -4.01
C ALA A 265 -21.63 7.97 -4.46
N ARG A 266 -22.55 8.22 -3.51
CA ARG A 266 -23.93 8.62 -3.81
C ARG A 266 -24.01 9.95 -4.55
N ASP A 267 -23.24 10.95 -4.13
CA ASP A 267 -23.18 12.25 -4.81
C ASP A 267 -22.71 12.09 -6.27
N MET A 268 -21.70 11.24 -6.52
CA MET A 268 -21.17 11.01 -7.87
C MET A 268 -22.14 10.21 -8.75
N GLN A 269 -22.83 9.21 -8.18
CA GLN A 269 -23.89 8.49 -8.86
C GLN A 269 -25.05 9.42 -9.24
N ALA A 270 -25.45 10.33 -8.33
CA ALA A 270 -26.50 11.32 -8.60
C ALA A 270 -26.13 12.31 -9.72
N ARG A 271 -24.83 12.54 -9.94
CA ARG A 271 -24.29 13.32 -11.08
C ARG A 271 -24.18 12.50 -12.37
N GLY A 272 -24.53 11.22 -12.35
CA GLY A 272 -24.50 10.33 -13.52
C GLY A 272 -23.16 9.66 -13.77
N ALA A 273 -22.21 9.71 -12.83
CA ALA A 273 -20.93 9.03 -12.95
C ALA A 273 -21.08 7.50 -12.76
N ARG A 274 -20.22 6.72 -13.39
CA ARG A 274 -20.16 5.25 -13.25
C ARG A 274 -19.33 4.88 -12.04
N VAL A 275 -19.99 4.78 -10.88
CA VAL A 275 -19.32 4.47 -9.62
C VAL A 275 -19.29 2.97 -9.36
N LEU A 276 -18.09 2.40 -9.35
CA LEU A 276 -17.76 1.11 -8.78
C LEU A 276 -17.40 1.32 -7.30
N LEU A 277 -18.35 1.05 -6.41
CA LEU A 277 -18.16 1.15 -4.96
C LEU A 277 -17.67 -0.18 -4.40
N ALA A 278 -16.46 -0.18 -3.83
CA ALA A 278 -15.88 -1.26 -3.06
C ALA A 278 -16.11 -1.05 -1.56
N ALA A 279 -17.00 -1.83 -0.96
CA ALA A 279 -17.38 -1.72 0.46
C ALA A 279 -17.76 -3.10 1.03
N PRO A 280 -17.79 -3.28 2.37
CA PRO A 280 -18.22 -4.53 2.98
C PRO A 280 -19.68 -4.88 2.63
N ASP A 281 -20.03 -6.15 2.76
CA ASP A 281 -21.33 -6.70 2.32
C ASP A 281 -22.55 -6.14 3.09
N ASP A 282 -22.34 -5.51 4.23
CA ASP A 282 -23.40 -4.82 4.99
C ASP A 282 -23.74 -3.43 4.43
N VAL A 283 -23.01 -2.95 3.42
CA VAL A 283 -23.29 -1.71 2.68
C VAL A 283 -24.15 -2.03 1.45
N PRO A 284 -25.45 -1.68 1.42
CA PRO A 284 -26.37 -2.08 0.34
C PRO A 284 -25.99 -1.53 -1.03
N GLU A 285 -25.36 -0.36 -1.10
CA GLU A 285 -24.94 0.26 -2.35
C GLU A 285 -23.63 -0.32 -2.92
N ALA A 286 -22.98 -1.26 -2.22
CA ALA A 286 -21.72 -1.86 -2.65
C ALA A 286 -21.91 -2.65 -3.95
N SER A 287 -21.12 -2.31 -4.96
CA SER A 287 -21.08 -3.03 -6.24
C SER A 287 -19.92 -4.03 -6.32
N LEU A 288 -18.95 -3.90 -5.41
CA LEU A 288 -17.74 -4.71 -5.31
C LEU A 288 -17.57 -5.08 -3.83
N PRO A 289 -17.77 -6.34 -3.44
CA PRO A 289 -17.71 -6.73 -2.03
C PRO A 289 -16.28 -6.62 -1.48
N LEU A 290 -16.15 -6.31 -0.18
CA LEU A 290 -14.89 -6.32 0.55
C LEU A 290 -14.93 -7.29 1.73
N ALA A 291 -13.90 -8.12 1.85
CA ALA A 291 -13.71 -8.95 3.03
C ALA A 291 -13.39 -8.07 4.24
N THR A 292 -14.02 -8.36 5.37
CA THR A 292 -13.71 -7.70 6.64
C THR A 292 -12.69 -8.52 7.42
N THR A 293 -11.77 -7.83 8.09
CA THR A 293 -10.82 -8.43 9.02
C THR A 293 -11.34 -8.34 10.46
N ALA A 294 -10.62 -8.90 11.43
CA ALA A 294 -10.97 -8.72 12.84
C ALA A 294 -10.71 -7.29 13.36
N HIS A 295 -10.01 -6.42 12.61
CA HIS A 295 -9.75 -5.04 13.02
C HIS A 295 -9.67 -4.11 11.80
N ALA A 296 -10.51 -3.06 11.76
CA ALA A 296 -10.71 -2.20 10.58
C ALA A 296 -9.42 -1.61 9.95
N ALA A 297 -8.36 -1.40 10.73
CA ALA A 297 -7.08 -0.94 10.18
C ALA A 297 -6.41 -1.92 9.19
N LEU A 298 -6.81 -3.21 9.21
CA LEU A 298 -6.31 -4.24 8.31
C LEU A 298 -7.22 -4.46 7.08
N ASP A 299 -8.45 -3.93 7.08
CA ASP A 299 -9.38 -4.04 5.94
C ASP A 299 -8.78 -3.53 4.60
N PRO A 300 -8.01 -2.43 4.58
CA PRO A 300 -7.31 -1.99 3.36
C PRO A 300 -6.38 -3.06 2.74
N ILE A 301 -5.77 -3.92 3.57
CA ILE A 301 -4.89 -5.01 3.11
C ILE A 301 -5.71 -6.10 2.41
N ALA A 302 -6.90 -6.42 2.94
CA ALA A 302 -7.82 -7.34 2.27
C ALA A 302 -8.37 -6.73 0.97
N ALA A 303 -8.72 -5.44 0.98
CA ALA A 303 -9.27 -4.75 -0.18
C ALA A 303 -8.34 -4.74 -1.41
N ILE A 304 -7.04 -4.51 -1.20
CA ILE A 304 -6.10 -4.51 -2.33
C ILE A 304 -5.93 -5.90 -2.96
N LEU A 305 -6.09 -6.98 -2.18
CA LEU A 305 -6.00 -8.33 -2.73
C LEU A 305 -7.16 -8.63 -3.70
N SER A 306 -8.39 -8.28 -3.33
CA SER A 306 -9.55 -8.41 -4.24
C SER A 306 -9.35 -7.60 -5.52
N PHE A 307 -8.80 -6.38 -5.39
CA PHE A 307 -8.43 -5.58 -6.55
C PHE A 307 -7.37 -6.24 -7.43
N TYR A 308 -6.32 -6.86 -6.87
CA TYR A 308 -5.29 -7.52 -7.68
C TYR A 308 -5.83 -8.69 -8.51
N VAL A 309 -6.75 -9.48 -7.93
CA VAL A 309 -7.42 -10.57 -8.66
C VAL A 309 -8.21 -10.00 -9.84
N MET A 310 -8.99 -8.94 -9.60
CA MET A 310 -9.73 -8.23 -10.65
C MET A 310 -8.79 -7.64 -11.71
N ALA A 311 -7.71 -6.97 -11.32
CA ALA A 311 -6.77 -6.31 -12.22
C ALA A 311 -6.06 -7.31 -13.16
N ALA A 312 -5.75 -8.53 -12.67
CA ALA A 312 -5.23 -9.59 -13.52
C ALA A 312 -6.26 -10.05 -14.57
N GLY A 313 -7.53 -10.20 -14.18
CA GLY A 313 -8.63 -10.52 -15.08
C GLY A 313 -8.90 -9.41 -16.11
N LEU A 314 -8.86 -8.14 -15.68
CA LEU A 314 -9.01 -6.98 -16.55
C LEU A 314 -7.89 -6.87 -17.58
N ALA A 315 -6.63 -7.10 -17.18
CA ALA A 315 -5.51 -7.13 -18.11
C ALA A 315 -5.72 -8.19 -19.21
N ALA A 316 -6.13 -9.40 -18.83
CA ALA A 316 -6.45 -10.48 -19.77
C ALA A 316 -7.63 -10.11 -20.70
N ALA A 317 -8.72 -9.55 -20.14
CA ALA A 317 -9.89 -9.11 -20.91
C ALA A 317 -9.56 -7.98 -21.93
N ARG A 318 -8.47 -7.26 -21.70
CA ARG A 318 -7.93 -6.22 -22.59
C ARG A 318 -6.79 -6.72 -23.49
N GLY A 319 -6.50 -8.02 -23.52
CA GLY A 319 -5.43 -8.60 -24.32
C GLY A 319 -4.02 -8.16 -23.90
N ARG A 320 -3.83 -7.82 -22.61
CA ARG A 320 -2.55 -7.41 -22.03
C ARG A 320 -1.98 -8.51 -21.12
N ASN A 321 -0.66 -8.58 -21.04
CA ASN A 321 0.04 -9.48 -20.11
C ASN A 321 0.38 -8.72 -18.81
N PRO A 322 -0.26 -9.02 -17.67
CA PRO A 322 0.03 -8.37 -16.40
C PRO A 322 1.44 -8.69 -15.84
N ASP A 323 2.06 -9.80 -16.27
CA ASP A 323 3.39 -10.21 -15.79
C ASP A 323 4.53 -9.43 -16.47
N ALA A 324 4.29 -8.97 -17.69
CA ALA A 324 5.25 -8.23 -18.51
C ALA A 324 4.58 -7.00 -19.18
N PRO A 325 4.26 -5.95 -18.39
CA PRO A 325 3.82 -4.66 -18.91
C PRO A 325 4.77 -4.10 -19.95
N ARG A 326 4.22 -3.38 -20.94
CA ARG A 326 5.04 -2.71 -21.96
C ARG A 326 5.87 -1.60 -21.31
N HIS A 327 7.15 -1.51 -21.66
CA HIS A 327 8.08 -0.44 -21.24
C HIS A 327 8.46 -0.40 -19.74
N LEU A 328 8.13 -1.43 -18.95
CA LEU A 328 8.49 -1.47 -17.54
C LEU A 328 9.47 -2.60 -17.24
N ASN A 329 10.47 -2.28 -16.42
CA ASN A 329 11.41 -3.25 -15.86
C ASN A 329 11.10 -3.44 -14.37
N LYS A 330 11.33 -4.65 -13.87
CA LYS A 330 11.04 -5.02 -12.48
C LYS A 330 11.90 -4.28 -11.45
N VAL A 331 13.12 -3.90 -11.81
CA VAL A 331 13.98 -3.03 -10.99
C VAL A 331 14.21 -1.75 -11.77
N THR A 332 13.76 -0.63 -11.22
CA THR A 332 13.98 0.69 -11.80
C THR A 332 15.28 1.26 -11.26
N GLU A 333 16.23 1.48 -12.17
CA GLU A 333 17.44 2.25 -11.91
C GLU A 333 17.21 3.68 -12.38
N THR A 334 17.44 4.64 -11.50
CA THR A 334 17.45 6.07 -11.83
C THR A 334 18.91 6.52 -11.88
N HIS A 335 19.28 7.24 -12.93
CA HIS A 335 20.62 7.80 -13.14
C HIS A 335 20.67 9.27 -12.73
#